data_AF-A0A7Z0U9P9-F1
#
_entry.id   AF-A0A7Z0U9P9-F1
#
_cell.length_a   1.000
_cell.length_b   1.000
_cell.length_c   1.000
_cell.angle_alpha   90.00
_cell.angle_beta   90.00
_cell.angle_gamma   90.00
#
_symmetry.space_group_name_H-M   'P 1'
#
loop_
_entity.id
_entity.type
_entity.pdbx_description
1 polymer ?
#
loop_
_entity_poly.entity_id
_entity_poly.type
_entity_poly.pdbx_seq_one_letter_code
_entity_poly.pdbx_strand_id
1 'polypeptide(L)'
;DDMKARYAEITAGEAVGLGGEQYYLYDDDLMATVTNNFARFGYPGESNNVQLIKGKVQDTLTVAEPVALAHIDVDWYEPVGACLERVMPHLIVGGAVALHAYSDWSGCRKAADDYFSRAGREGLDFDLSAGHMLVTRTH
;
A
#
# COMPACT_ATOMS: atom_id res chain seq x y z
N ASP A 1 5.86 -9.19 -18.82
CA ASP A 1 5.75 -9.06 -17.37
C ASP A 1 5.82 -7.58 -17.07
N ASP A 2 4.68 -6.99 -16.72
CA ASP A 2 4.45 -5.57 -16.46
C ASP A 2 5.47 -5.01 -15.45
N MET A 3 5.76 -5.79 -14.40
CA MET A 3 6.76 -5.50 -13.38
C MET A 3 8.18 -5.31 -13.96
N LYS A 4 8.64 -6.25 -14.78
CA LYS A 4 10.03 -6.26 -15.28
C LYS A 4 10.33 -5.04 -16.15
N ALA A 5 9.36 -4.63 -16.96
CA ALA A 5 9.49 -3.44 -17.80
C ALA A 5 9.59 -2.17 -16.95
N ARG A 6 8.69 -2.00 -15.97
CA ARG A 6 8.67 -0.81 -15.11
C ARG A 6 9.92 -0.70 -14.24
N TYR A 7 10.37 -1.82 -13.67
CA TYR A 7 11.60 -1.84 -12.87
C TYR A 7 12.84 -1.49 -13.70
N ALA A 8 12.91 -1.98 -14.94
CA ALA A 8 14.02 -1.66 -15.84
C ALA A 8 14.07 -0.14 -16.17
N GLU A 9 12.94 0.48 -16.48
CA GLU A 9 12.81 1.92 -16.74
C GLU A 9 13.28 2.76 -15.55
N ILE A 10 12.86 2.41 -14.33
CA ILE A 10 13.25 3.12 -13.11
C ILE A 10 14.75 2.96 -12.85
N THR A 11 15.28 1.74 -13.00
CA THR A 11 16.70 1.48 -12.72
C THR A 11 17.62 2.11 -13.76
N ALA A 12 17.13 2.32 -14.99
CA ALA A 12 17.85 3.01 -16.06
C ALA A 12 17.88 4.54 -15.87
N GLY A 13 17.14 5.10 -14.91
CA GLY A 13 17.03 6.56 -14.74
C GLY A 13 16.06 7.21 -15.72
N GLU A 14 15.24 6.42 -16.42
CA GLU A 14 14.40 6.87 -17.54
C GLU A 14 12.96 7.21 -17.11
N ALA A 15 12.54 6.76 -15.93
CA ALA A 15 11.21 7.07 -15.40
C ALA A 15 11.02 8.58 -15.18
N VAL A 16 9.85 9.08 -15.55
CA VAL A 16 9.47 10.50 -15.42
C VAL A 16 8.35 10.64 -14.40
N GLY A 17 8.40 11.71 -13.60
CA GLY A 17 7.38 12.09 -12.63
C GLY A 17 6.15 12.71 -13.28
N LEU A 18 5.16 13.04 -12.45
CA LEU A 18 3.93 13.68 -12.89
C LEU A 18 4.23 15.06 -13.51
N GLY A 19 3.58 15.38 -14.63
CA GLY A 19 3.79 16.66 -15.31
C GLY A 19 5.16 16.84 -15.96
N GLY A 20 5.97 15.79 -16.08
CA GLY A 20 7.32 15.88 -16.63
C GLY A 20 8.40 16.18 -15.59
N GLU A 21 8.04 16.24 -14.31
CA GLU A 21 8.96 16.46 -13.20
C GLU A 21 9.89 15.26 -12.97
N GLN A 22 10.90 15.45 -12.12
CA GLN A 22 11.76 14.36 -11.67
C GLN A 22 10.91 13.24 -11.04
N TYR A 23 11.22 12.00 -11.39
CA TYR A 23 10.59 10.86 -10.76
C TYR A 23 11.04 10.73 -9.30
N TYR A 24 10.09 10.54 -8.39
CA TYR A 24 10.32 10.67 -6.95
C TYR A 24 11.34 9.66 -6.38
N LEU A 25 11.54 8.49 -7.04
CA LEU A 25 12.55 7.53 -6.61
C LEU A 25 13.99 8.00 -6.85
N TYR A 26 14.18 9.10 -7.58
CA TYR A 26 15.49 9.72 -7.79
C TYR A 26 15.79 10.85 -6.80
N ASP A 27 14.90 11.10 -5.85
CA ASP A 27 15.14 12.04 -4.75
C ASP A 27 16.08 11.38 -3.71
N ASP A 28 17.24 12.01 -3.47
CA ASP A 28 18.24 11.56 -2.51
C ASP A 28 17.73 11.58 -1.05
N ASP A 29 16.72 12.41 -0.76
CA ASP A 29 16.09 12.50 0.56
C ASP A 29 14.55 12.58 0.48
N LEU A 30 13.98 11.52 -0.10
CA LEU A 30 12.53 11.34 -0.15
C LEU A 30 11.85 11.42 1.23
N MET A 31 12.57 11.12 2.31
CA MET A 31 12.02 11.18 3.66
C MET A 31 11.81 12.63 4.12
N ALA A 32 12.78 13.51 3.88
CA ALA A 32 12.59 14.94 4.11
C ALA A 32 11.45 15.49 3.23
N THR A 33 11.38 15.09 1.96
CA THR A 33 10.32 15.52 1.04
C THR A 33 8.93 15.16 1.56
N VAL A 34 8.68 13.91 1.98
CA VAL A 34 7.38 13.49 2.52
C VAL A 34 7.07 14.21 3.84
N THR A 35 8.05 14.32 4.74
CA THR A 35 7.87 15.04 6.02
C THR A 35 7.46 16.49 5.80
N ASN A 36 8.12 17.18 4.87
CA ASN A 36 7.84 18.56 4.53
C ASN A 36 6.47 18.73 3.86
N ASN A 37 6.01 17.75 3.07
CA ASN A 37 4.67 17.79 2.48
C ASN A 37 3.58 17.82 3.56
N PHE A 38 3.70 16.98 4.58
CA PHE A 38 2.78 16.98 5.73
C PHE A 38 2.69 18.37 6.38
N ALA A 39 3.83 18.97 6.72
CA ALA A 39 3.87 20.31 7.30
C ALA A 39 3.30 21.39 6.37
N ARG A 40 3.66 21.35 5.08
CA ARG A 40 3.22 22.30 4.06
C ARG A 40 1.70 22.32 3.89
N PHE A 41 1.03 21.18 4.05
CA PHE A 41 -0.44 21.08 3.96
C PHE A 41 -1.16 21.25 5.30
N GLY A 42 -0.45 21.66 6.36
CA GLY A 42 -1.04 21.96 7.67
C GLY A 42 -1.19 20.75 8.59
N TYR A 43 -0.56 19.62 8.28
CA TYR A 43 -0.60 18.39 9.07
C TYR A 43 0.80 17.95 9.51
N PRO A 44 1.57 18.78 10.24
CA PRO A 44 2.90 18.38 10.70
C PRO A 44 2.82 17.11 11.55
N GLY A 45 3.69 16.14 11.26
CA GLY A 45 3.52 14.77 11.76
C GLY A 45 3.53 14.65 13.28
N GLU A 46 4.42 15.40 13.95
CA GLU A 46 4.57 15.41 15.42
C GLU A 46 3.27 15.78 16.17
N SER A 47 2.44 16.66 15.60
CA SER A 47 1.18 17.10 16.22
C SER A 47 -0.05 16.38 15.67
N ASN A 48 0.11 15.47 14.70
CA ASN A 48 -1.00 14.81 14.00
C ASN A 48 -0.94 13.28 14.10
N ASN A 49 -0.16 12.74 15.04
CA ASN A 49 0.02 11.30 15.25
C ASN A 49 0.45 10.56 13.97
N VAL A 50 1.28 11.19 13.14
CA VAL A 50 1.81 10.57 11.91
C VAL A 50 3.18 9.98 12.22
N GLN A 51 3.35 8.70 11.91
CA GLN A 51 4.63 8.01 11.98
C GLN A 51 5.06 7.59 10.58
N LEU A 52 6.25 8.00 10.19
CA LEU A 52 6.83 7.66 8.88
C LEU A 52 7.90 6.59 9.09
N ILE A 53 7.68 5.42 8.48
CA ILE A 53 8.54 4.25 8.66
C ILE A 53 9.33 4.02 7.37
N LYS A 54 10.63 4.32 7.39
CA LYS A 54 11.50 4.12 6.24
C LYS A 54 11.89 2.64 6.12
N GLY A 55 11.59 2.04 4.98
CA GLY A 55 12.05 0.70 4.63
C GLY A 55 11.06 -0.05 3.74
N LYS A 56 11.41 -1.28 3.39
CA LYS A 56 10.51 -2.18 2.69
C LYS A 56 9.42 -2.66 3.65
N VAL A 57 8.16 -2.63 3.21
CA VAL A 57 7.02 -3.05 4.04
C VAL A 57 7.16 -4.48 4.56
N GLN A 58 7.83 -5.36 3.80
CA GLN A 58 8.13 -6.73 4.21
C GLN A 58 9.04 -6.82 5.44
N ASP A 59 9.86 -5.79 5.68
CA ASP A 59 10.84 -5.76 6.75
C ASP A 59 10.33 -4.90 7.93
N THR A 60 9.58 -3.84 7.63
CA THR A 60 9.29 -2.78 8.61
C THR A 60 7.84 -2.68 9.06
N LEU A 61 6.87 -3.22 8.31
CA LEU A 61 5.47 -3.15 8.73
C LEU A 61 5.28 -4.07 9.96
N THR A 62 4.86 -3.47 11.07
CA THR A 62 4.48 -4.19 12.28
C THR A 62 3.13 -3.65 12.74
N VAL A 63 2.15 -4.53 12.91
CA VAL A 63 0.81 -4.17 13.38
C VAL A 63 0.60 -4.84 14.72
N ALA A 64 0.35 -4.05 15.75
CA ALA A 64 0.08 -4.53 17.11
C ALA A 64 -1.24 -3.98 17.68
N GLU A 65 -1.82 -2.98 17.00
CA GLU A 65 -3.02 -2.27 17.43
C GLU A 65 -4.18 -2.53 16.46
N PRO A 66 -5.44 -2.31 16.88
CA PRO A 66 -6.59 -2.47 16.02
C PRO A 66 -6.54 -1.55 14.79
N VAL A 67 -6.83 -2.10 13.61
CA VAL A 67 -6.83 -1.37 12.34
C VAL A 67 -8.26 -1.06 11.92
N ALA A 68 -8.60 0.23 11.81
CA ALA A 68 -9.87 0.69 11.25
C ALA A 68 -9.82 0.81 9.72
N LEU A 69 -8.68 1.23 9.17
CA LEU A 69 -8.45 1.35 7.74
C LEU A 69 -6.99 1.02 7.42
N ALA A 70 -6.77 0.19 6.40
CA ALA A 70 -5.48 0.06 5.76
C ALA A 70 -5.60 0.35 4.26
N HIS A 71 -4.87 1.35 3.80
CA HIS A 71 -4.69 1.59 2.38
C HIS A 71 -3.38 0.94 1.93
N ILE A 72 -3.48 -0.14 1.16
CA ILE A 72 -2.34 -0.90 0.65
C ILE A 72 -2.15 -0.50 -0.80
N ASP A 73 -1.13 0.33 -1.03
CA ASP A 73 -0.75 0.86 -2.33
C ASP A 73 0.68 0.43 -2.68
N VAL A 74 0.80 -0.88 -2.89
CA VAL A 74 2.02 -1.55 -3.37
C VAL A 74 1.61 -2.52 -4.46
N ASP A 75 2.43 -2.61 -5.50
CA ASP A 75 2.00 -3.25 -6.75
C ASP A 75 2.32 -4.75 -6.81
N TRP A 76 3.33 -5.18 -6.07
CA TRP A 76 3.97 -6.49 -6.28
C TRP A 76 3.47 -7.55 -5.32
N TYR A 77 3.61 -8.81 -5.73
CA TYR A 77 3.09 -9.96 -4.99
C TYR A 77 3.58 -10.01 -3.53
N GLU A 78 4.90 -9.95 -3.34
CA GLU A 78 5.52 -10.03 -2.01
C GLU A 78 5.07 -8.90 -1.06
N PRO A 79 5.15 -7.60 -1.42
CA PRO A 79 4.73 -6.54 -0.51
C PRO A 79 3.21 -6.54 -0.25
N VAL A 80 2.38 -6.90 -1.24
CA VAL A 80 0.92 -7.02 -1.02
C VAL A 80 0.60 -8.14 -0.03
N GLY A 81 1.18 -9.32 -0.23
CA GLY A 81 1.01 -10.45 0.68
C GLY A 81 1.50 -10.12 2.09
N ALA A 82 2.69 -9.52 2.21
CA ALA A 82 3.27 -9.07 3.47
C ALA A 82 2.37 -8.08 4.23
N CYS A 83 1.70 -7.15 3.52
CA CYS A 83 0.74 -6.24 4.12
C CYS A 83 -0.53 -6.96 4.58
N LEU A 84 -1.13 -7.80 3.73
CA LEU A 84 -2.34 -8.55 4.09
C LEU A 84 -2.14 -9.47 5.29
N GLU A 85 -1.03 -10.21 5.34
CA GLU A 85 -0.68 -11.10 6.45
C GLU A 85 -0.57 -10.37 7.80
N ARG A 86 -0.08 -9.12 7.78
CA ARG A 86 0.11 -8.31 8.99
C ARG A 86 -1.13 -7.52 9.39
N VAL A 87 -1.90 -7.03 8.42
CA VAL A 87 -3.04 -6.12 8.68
C VAL A 87 -4.30 -6.90 9.05
N MET A 88 -4.63 -7.93 8.27
CA MET A 88 -5.92 -8.61 8.38
C MET A 88 -6.22 -9.20 9.77
N PRO A 89 -5.24 -9.76 10.54
CA PRO A 89 -5.49 -10.23 11.90
C PRO A 89 -5.91 -9.14 12.88
N HIS A 90 -5.59 -7.88 12.58
CA HIS A 90 -5.84 -6.73 13.45
C HIS A 90 -7.00 -5.85 12.95
N LEU A 91 -7.57 -6.16 11.79
CA LEU A 91 -8.69 -5.42 11.22
C LEU A 91 -9.94 -5.57 12.11
N ILE A 92 -10.50 -4.45 12.56
CA ILE A 92 -11.71 -4.46 13.42
C ILE A 92 -12.98 -4.74 12.62
N VAL A 93 -14.06 -5.15 13.29
CA VAL A 93 -15.40 -5.20 12.68
C VAL A 93 -15.80 -3.78 12.24
N GLY A 94 -16.25 -3.66 10.99
CA GLY A 94 -16.51 -2.39 10.31
C GLY A 94 -15.27 -1.73 9.70
N GLY A 95 -14.07 -2.25 9.98
CA GLY A 95 -12.82 -1.77 9.38
C GLY A 95 -12.64 -2.30 7.96
N ALA A 96 -11.84 -1.58 7.17
CA ALA A 96 -11.63 -1.90 5.76
C ALA A 96 -10.15 -1.95 5.33
N VAL A 97 -9.88 -2.76 4.31
CA VAL A 97 -8.61 -2.78 3.57
C VAL A 97 -8.89 -2.38 2.13
N ALA A 98 -8.22 -1.34 1.66
CA ALA A 98 -8.26 -0.91 0.26
C ALA A 98 -6.97 -1.37 -0.44
N LEU A 99 -7.11 -2.28 -1.40
CA LEU A 99 -6.03 -2.76 -2.27
C LEU A 99 -6.05 -1.96 -3.57
N HIS A 100 -5.27 -0.88 -3.61
CA HIS A 100 -5.29 0.10 -4.70
C HIS A 100 -5.00 -0.54 -6.06
N ALA A 101 -3.89 -1.27 -6.13
CA ALA A 101 -3.34 -1.86 -7.35
C ALA A 101 -4.07 -3.12 -7.86
N TYR A 102 -5.19 -3.55 -7.24
CA TYR A 102 -5.80 -4.85 -7.53
C TYR A 102 -6.24 -5.01 -8.99
N SER A 103 -6.79 -3.96 -9.60
CA SER A 103 -7.24 -4.01 -11.00
C SER A 103 -6.09 -3.80 -11.98
N ASP A 104 -5.05 -3.06 -11.56
CA ASP A 104 -3.99 -2.55 -12.44
C ASP A 104 -2.79 -3.50 -12.54
N TRP A 105 -2.38 -4.10 -11.43
CA TRP A 105 -1.14 -4.88 -11.35
C TRP A 105 -1.39 -6.35 -11.06
N SER A 106 -0.86 -7.21 -11.93
CA SER A 106 -1.06 -8.66 -11.84
C SER A 106 -0.51 -9.26 -10.55
N GLY A 107 0.58 -8.69 -10.01
CA GLY A 107 1.17 -9.10 -8.73
C GLY A 107 0.23 -8.86 -7.54
N CYS A 108 -0.38 -7.67 -7.46
CA CYS A 108 -1.33 -7.33 -6.41
C CYS A 108 -2.55 -8.24 -6.42
N ARG A 109 -3.18 -8.41 -7.60
CA ARG A 109 -4.33 -9.30 -7.77
C ARG A 109 -4.04 -10.71 -7.31
N LYS A 110 -2.92 -11.29 -7.78
CA LYS A 110 -2.54 -12.65 -7.43
C LYS A 110 -2.28 -12.82 -5.92
N ALA A 111 -1.60 -11.88 -5.29
CA ALA A 111 -1.33 -11.94 -3.85
C ALA A 111 -2.61 -11.86 -3.01
N ALA A 112 -3.53 -10.98 -3.39
CA ALA A 112 -4.83 -10.87 -2.74
C ALA A 112 -5.65 -12.16 -2.91
N ASP A 113 -5.75 -12.67 -4.13
CA ASP A 113 -6.49 -13.91 -4.44
C ASP A 113 -5.93 -15.11 -3.67
N ASP A 114 -4.60 -15.29 -3.67
CA ASP A 114 -3.93 -16.36 -2.93
C ASP A 114 -4.16 -16.23 -1.41
N TYR A 115 -4.06 -15.01 -0.88
CA TYR A 115 -4.31 -14.74 0.55
C TYR A 115 -5.74 -15.13 0.96
N PHE A 116 -6.75 -14.60 0.26
CA PHE A 116 -8.16 -14.84 0.62
C PHE A 116 -8.64 -16.26 0.29
N SER A 117 -8.04 -16.92 -0.70
CA SER A 117 -8.26 -18.36 -0.94
C SER A 117 -7.82 -19.20 0.26
N ARG A 118 -6.72 -18.81 0.91
CA ARG A 118 -6.09 -19.56 2.00
C ARG A 118 -6.61 -19.18 3.39
N ALA A 119 -6.91 -17.90 3.61
CA ALA A 119 -7.41 -17.36 4.87
C ALA A 119 -8.93 -17.52 5.04
N GLY A 120 -9.66 -17.70 3.95
CA GLY A 120 -11.12 -17.74 3.93
C GLY A 120 -11.73 -16.35 3.69
N ARG A 121 -13.02 -16.36 3.32
CA ARG A 121 -13.80 -15.17 2.96
C ARG A 121 -15.00 -14.92 3.87
N GLU A 122 -15.22 -15.79 4.85
CA GLU A 122 -16.24 -15.60 5.88
C GLU A 122 -15.92 -14.33 6.69
N GLY A 123 -16.93 -13.56 7.09
CA GLY A 123 -16.67 -12.29 7.76
C GLY A 123 -16.32 -11.12 6.85
N LEU A 124 -16.20 -11.31 5.53
CA LEU A 124 -15.67 -10.29 4.63
C LEU A 124 -16.65 -9.95 3.52
N ASP A 125 -16.87 -8.65 3.31
CA ASP A 125 -17.52 -8.11 2.12
C ASP A 125 -16.45 -7.58 1.14
N PHE A 126 -16.67 -7.78 -0.15
CA PHE A 126 -15.72 -7.44 -1.21
C PHE A 126 -16.40 -6.52 -2.24
N ASP A 127 -15.91 -5.30 -2.39
CA ASP A 127 -16.36 -4.34 -3.37
C ASP A 127 -15.24 -4.04 -4.39
N LEU A 128 -15.59 -4.08 -5.68
CA LEU A 128 -14.71 -3.82 -6.82
C LEU A 128 -15.22 -2.66 -7.70
N SER A 129 -16.30 -1.99 -7.29
CA SER A 129 -17.01 -0.98 -8.10
C SER A 129 -16.18 0.27 -8.39
N ALA A 130 -15.16 0.54 -7.57
CA ALA A 130 -14.34 1.76 -7.62
C ALA A 130 -12.95 1.55 -8.28
N GLY A 131 -12.75 0.46 -9.02
CA GLY A 131 -11.49 0.20 -9.74
C GLY A 131 -10.35 -0.32 -8.84
N HIS A 132 -10.56 -0.42 -7.54
CA HIS A 132 -9.70 -1.09 -6.58
C HIS A 132 -10.54 -2.13 -5.81
N MET A 133 -9.89 -3.02 -5.06
CA MET A 133 -10.62 -3.93 -4.16
C MET A 133 -10.73 -3.30 -2.78
N LEU A 134 -11.95 -3.13 -2.29
CA LEU A 134 -12.24 -2.80 -0.89
C LEU A 134 -12.74 -4.06 -0.18
N VAL A 135 -12.09 -4.42 0.92
CA VAL A 135 -12.48 -5.56 1.76
C VAL A 135 -12.90 -5.05 3.12
N THR A 136 -14.15 -5.30 3.51
CA THR A 136 -14.70 -4.84 4.80
C THR A 136 -14.95 -6.01 5.73
N ARG A 137 -14.49 -5.94 6.98
CA ARG A 137 -14.84 -6.94 8.00
C ARG A 137 -16.25 -6.68 8.53
N THR A 138 -17.12 -7.68 8.47
CA THR A 138 -18.53 -7.58 8.83
C THR A 138 -18.88 -8.28 10.14
N HIS A 139 -18.04 -9.21 10.62
CA HIS A 139 -18.18 -9.90 11.91
C HIS A 139 -16.83 -10.39 12.45
#